data_AF-A0A1B6M4W3-F1
#
_entry.id   AF-A0A1B6M4W3-F1
#
_cell.length_a   1.000
_cell.length_b   1.000
_cell.length_c   1.000
_cell.angle_alpha   90.00
_cell.angle_beta   90.00
_cell.angle_gamma   90.00
#
_symmetry.space_group_name_H-M   'P 1'
#
loop_
_entity.id
_entity.type
_entity.pdbx_description
1 polymer ?
#
loop_
_entity_poly.entity_id
_entity_poly.type
_entity_poly.pdbx_seq_one_letter_code
_entity_poly.pdbx_strand_id
1 'polypeptide(L)'
;LLGHESWKALYSAVDIDDKYAIFQNSIRYIFEISFPEKKIKLKPTNKISNKIKLSPEIHNLRQRVQELYVNTRDLDSTHFMRQYYLRVKNTYRTLIRDSKSENILRKINTSENRTKAIWQVINDNKSGQNQTHKLTGIVKDDGEVVDKPILMAKTLNDFFVK
;
A
#
# COMPACT_ATOMS: atom_id res chain seq x y z
N LEU A 1 2.04 5.97 -31.23
CA LEU A 1 2.42 7.35 -31.61
C LEU A 1 3.90 7.44 -31.99
N LEU A 2 4.84 7.11 -31.10
CA LEU A 2 6.28 7.07 -31.45
C LEU A 2 6.61 6.18 -32.66
N GLY A 3 5.97 5.01 -32.78
CA GLY A 3 6.21 4.07 -33.90
C GLY A 3 5.69 4.53 -35.27
N HIS A 4 4.92 5.62 -35.33
CA HIS A 4 4.44 6.22 -36.59
C HIS A 4 5.17 7.51 -36.96
N GLU A 5 6.12 7.96 -36.12
CA GLU A 5 6.93 9.12 -36.46
C GLU A 5 7.90 8.79 -37.59
N SER A 6 7.94 9.65 -38.60
CA SER A 6 8.76 9.42 -39.80
C SER A 6 10.23 9.77 -39.58
N TRP A 7 10.56 10.57 -38.57
CA TRP A 7 11.89 11.09 -38.23
C TRP A 7 12.65 11.77 -39.38
N LYS A 8 11.99 12.03 -40.53
CA LYS A 8 12.63 12.61 -41.72
C LYS A 8 13.23 13.98 -41.41
N ALA A 9 12.51 14.83 -40.69
CA ALA A 9 12.99 16.15 -40.28
C ALA A 9 14.25 16.07 -39.39
N LEU A 10 14.35 15.05 -38.54
CA LEU A 10 15.53 14.82 -37.69
C LEU A 10 16.74 14.39 -38.52
N TYR A 11 16.55 13.50 -39.49
CA TYR A 11 17.64 13.04 -40.37
C TYR A 11 18.05 14.09 -41.42
N SER A 12 17.17 15.02 -41.79
CA SER A 12 17.45 16.10 -42.73
C SER A 12 18.09 17.34 -42.12
N ALA A 13 18.08 17.49 -40.79
CA ALA A 13 18.79 18.58 -40.13
C ALA A 13 20.32 18.42 -40.27
N VAL A 14 21.04 19.53 -40.42
CA VAL A 14 22.50 19.52 -40.58
C VAL A 14 23.19 19.64 -39.22
N ASP A 15 22.70 20.57 -38.40
CA ASP A 15 23.30 20.87 -37.10
C ASP A 15 22.81 19.91 -36.00
N ILE A 16 23.67 19.67 -35.01
CA ILE A 16 23.40 18.76 -33.88
C ILE A 16 22.36 19.36 -32.93
N ASP A 17 22.43 20.67 -32.69
CA ASP A 17 21.50 21.35 -31.79
C ASP A 17 20.08 21.35 -32.38
N ASP A 18 19.96 21.59 -33.69
CA ASP A 18 18.70 21.49 -34.43
C ASP A 18 18.11 20.06 -34.36
N LYS A 19 18.96 19.03 -34.50
CA LYS A 19 18.53 17.63 -34.35
C LYS A 19 17.99 17.37 -32.96
N TYR A 20 18.71 17.79 -31.93
CA TYR A 20 18.27 17.61 -30.55
C TYR A 20 16.94 18.32 -30.29
N ALA A 21 16.80 19.56 -30.76
CA ALA A 21 15.57 20.32 -30.63
C ALA A 21 14.38 19.63 -31.32
N ILE A 22 14.55 19.15 -32.56
CA ILE A 22 13.51 18.41 -33.29
C ILE A 22 13.12 17.14 -32.55
N PHE A 23 14.09 16.35 -32.10
CA PHE A 23 13.83 15.12 -31.35
C PHE A 23 13.07 15.40 -30.05
N GLN A 24 13.57 16.35 -29.24
CA GLN A 24 12.96 16.71 -27.96
C GLN A 24 11.54 17.23 -28.15
N ASN A 25 11.29 18.05 -29.17
CA ASN A 25 9.97 18.58 -29.48
C ASN A 25 8.98 17.48 -29.88
N SER A 26 9.39 16.56 -30.76
CA SER A 26 8.54 15.42 -31.16
C SER A 26 8.19 14.52 -29.97
N ILE A 27 9.17 14.20 -29.12
CA ILE A 27 8.93 13.38 -27.92
C ILE A 27 8.00 14.10 -26.93
N ARG A 28 8.24 15.39 -26.67
CA ARG A 28 7.40 16.19 -25.78
C ARG A 28 5.96 16.26 -26.27
N TYR A 29 5.76 16.52 -27.55
CA TYR A 29 4.44 16.57 -28.17
C TYR A 29 3.68 15.24 -28.00
N ILE A 30 4.34 14.12 -28.29
CA ILE A 30 3.73 12.79 -28.12
C ILE A 30 3.43 12.52 -26.65
N PHE A 31 4.32 12.92 -25.74
CA PHE A 31 4.13 12.78 -24.30
C PHE A 31 2.88 13.55 -23.84
N GLU A 32 2.74 14.82 -24.21
CA GLU A 32 1.60 15.66 -23.82
C GLU A 32 0.26 15.10 -24.32
N ILE A 33 0.23 14.58 -25.56
CA ILE A 33 -0.98 13.95 -26.12
C ILE A 33 -1.29 12.61 -25.46
N SER A 34 -0.27 11.81 -25.18
CA SER A 34 -0.45 10.47 -24.58
C SER A 34 -0.80 10.55 -23.10
N PHE A 35 -0.32 11.58 -22.41
CA PHE A 35 -0.48 11.79 -20.97
C PHE A 35 -1.10 13.17 -20.69
N PRO A 36 -2.34 13.44 -21.16
CA PRO A 36 -2.97 14.72 -20.96
C PRO A 36 -3.22 14.98 -19.47
N GLU A 37 -2.92 16.19 -19.02
CA GLU A 37 -3.22 16.59 -17.66
C GLU A 37 -4.74 16.58 -17.44
N LYS A 38 -5.18 15.79 -16.46
CA LYS A 38 -6.59 15.71 -16.08
C LYS A 38 -6.79 16.41 -14.75
N LYS A 39 -7.68 17.40 -14.74
CA LYS A 39 -8.21 17.98 -13.51
C LYS A 39 -9.18 16.98 -12.89
N ILE A 40 -8.72 16.26 -11.87
CA ILE A 40 -9.55 15.31 -11.12
C ILE A 40 -10.04 16.03 -9.87
N LYS A 41 -11.36 16.06 -9.65
CA LYS A 41 -11.92 16.46 -8.37
C LYS A 41 -11.52 15.41 -7.34
N LEU A 42 -10.51 15.73 -6.53
CA LEU A 42 -10.20 14.91 -5.36
C LEU A 42 -11.43 14.95 -4.45
N LYS A 43 -12.04 13.78 -4.21
CA LYS A 43 -13.04 13.69 -3.16
C LYS A 43 -12.35 14.17 -1.88
N PRO A 44 -12.90 15.15 -1.14
CA PRO A 44 -12.34 15.50 0.15
C PRO A 44 -12.31 14.19 0.95
N THR A 45 -11.12 13.75 1.31
CA THR A 45 -10.96 12.62 2.21
C THR A 45 -11.42 13.13 3.58
N ASN A 46 -12.74 13.18 3.80
CA ASN A 46 -13.35 13.44 5.11
C ASN A 46 -12.94 12.36 6.12
N LYS A 47 -12.34 11.27 5.64
CA LYS A 47 -11.42 10.48 6.45
C LYS A 47 -10.18 11.34 6.67
N ILE A 48 -10.20 12.15 7.74
CA ILE A 48 -8.99 12.49 8.49
C ILE A 48 -8.18 11.20 8.46
N SER A 49 -7.10 11.21 7.69
CA SER A 49 -6.35 10.01 7.46
C SER A 49 -5.88 9.57 8.85
N ASN A 50 -6.48 8.52 9.40
CA ASN A 50 -6.08 7.90 10.67
C ASN A 50 -4.63 7.36 10.60
N LYS A 51 -3.93 7.57 9.47
CA LYS A 51 -2.50 7.38 9.35
C LYS A 51 -1.80 8.27 10.37
N ILE A 52 -0.93 7.59 11.09
CA ILE A 52 -0.06 8.13 12.10
C ILE A 52 0.85 9.16 11.42
N LYS A 53 0.81 10.41 11.87
CA LYS A 53 1.73 11.44 11.41
C LYS A 53 3.09 11.15 12.05
N LEU A 54 4.04 10.73 11.24
CA LEU A 54 5.42 10.52 11.68
C LEU A 54 6.14 11.86 11.77
N SER A 55 7.12 11.94 12.66
CA SER A 55 7.93 13.14 12.85
C SER A 55 8.86 13.36 11.64
N PRO A 56 9.27 14.61 11.36
CA PRO A 56 10.19 14.90 10.26
C PRO A 56 11.53 14.16 10.40
N GLU A 57 11.99 13.86 11.63
CA GLU A 57 13.22 13.08 11.82
C GLU A 57 13.07 11.65 11.28
N ILE A 58 11.91 11.01 11.47
CA ILE A 58 11.66 9.66 10.94
C ILE A 58 11.61 9.68 9.41
N HIS A 59 11.12 10.77 8.81
CA HIS A 59 11.15 10.96 7.36
C HIS A 59 12.58 11.12 6.82
N ASN A 60 13.41 11.93 7.47
CA ASN A 60 14.82 12.08 7.11
C ASN A 60 15.57 10.74 7.26
N LEU A 61 15.28 10.00 8.33
CA LEU A 61 15.87 8.69 8.57
C LEU A 61 15.46 7.68 7.50
N ARG A 62 14.21 7.72 7.01
CA ARG A 62 13.77 6.89 5.88
C ARG A 62 14.61 7.18 4.63
N GLN A 63 14.78 8.45 4.28
CA GLN A 63 15.59 8.85 3.13
C GLN A 63 17.03 8.35 3.30
N ARG A 64 17.61 8.54 4.49
CA ARG A 64 18.95 8.06 4.80
C ARG A 64 19.10 6.54 4.65
N VAL A 65 18.12 5.77 5.11
CA VAL A 65 18.10 4.31 4.94
C VAL A 65 18.05 3.92 3.46
N GLN A 66 17.30 4.66 2.63
CA GLN A 66 17.23 4.42 1.18
C GLN A 66 18.55 4.73 0.50
N GLU A 67 19.18 5.87 0.80
CA GLU A 67 20.50 6.24 0.28
C GLU A 67 21.56 5.22 0.66
N LEU A 68 21.61 4.83 1.94
CA LEU A 68 22.55 3.83 2.42
C LEU A 68 22.30 2.47 1.77
N TYR A 69 21.05 2.09 1.51
CA TYR A 69 20.75 0.85 0.79
C TYR A 69 21.32 0.87 -0.63
N VAL A 70 21.08 1.95 -1.38
CA VAL A 70 21.60 2.10 -2.76
C VAL A 70 23.13 2.03 -2.76
N ASN A 71 23.79 2.72 -1.83
CA ASN A 71 25.25 2.79 -1.76
C ASN A 71 25.92 1.52 -1.22
N THR A 72 25.17 0.60 -0.60
CA THR A 72 25.75 -0.57 0.08
C THR A 72 25.15 -1.91 -0.36
N ARG A 73 24.25 -1.93 -1.35
CA ARG A 73 23.59 -3.18 -1.77
C ARG A 73 24.55 -4.20 -2.40
N ASP A 74 25.63 -3.72 -3.03
CA ASP A 74 26.62 -4.53 -3.74
C ASP A 74 27.82 -4.90 -2.84
N LEU A 75 27.83 -4.43 -1.60
CA LEU A 75 28.86 -4.75 -0.61
C LEU A 75 28.52 -6.05 0.12
N ASP A 76 29.55 -6.81 0.48
CA ASP A 76 29.38 -7.98 1.33
C ASP A 76 28.77 -7.59 2.69
N SER A 77 28.02 -8.55 3.25
CA SER A 77 27.42 -8.51 4.58
C SER A 77 28.41 -8.13 5.69
N THR A 78 29.68 -8.52 5.58
CA THR A 78 30.73 -8.22 6.57
C THR A 78 31.28 -6.80 6.46
N HIS A 79 31.05 -6.11 5.34
CA HIS A 79 31.60 -4.78 5.09
C HIS A 79 31.07 -3.75 6.08
N PHE A 80 31.94 -2.89 6.63
CA PHE A 80 31.58 -1.93 7.68
C PHE A 80 30.42 -0.98 7.28
N MET A 81 30.39 -0.50 6.03
CA MET A 81 29.27 0.31 5.51
C MET A 81 27.95 -0.47 5.45
N ARG A 82 28.00 -1.76 5.11
CA ARG A 82 26.81 -2.62 5.08
C ARG A 82 26.27 -2.85 6.49
N GLN A 83 27.17 -3.08 7.45
CA GLN A 83 26.84 -3.17 8.87
C GLN A 83 26.25 -1.86 9.41
N TYR A 84 26.80 -0.72 9.01
CA TYR A 84 26.25 0.59 9.36
C TYR A 84 24.81 0.77 8.84
N TYR A 85 24.56 0.45 7.57
CA TYR A 85 23.19 0.44 7.01
C TYR A 85 22.23 -0.42 7.85
N LEU A 86 22.64 -1.64 8.22
CA LEU A 86 21.79 -2.55 9.01
C LEU A 86 21.44 -1.95 10.37
N ARG A 87 22.38 -1.29 11.05
CA ARG A 87 22.13 -0.60 12.31
C ARG A 87 21.13 0.55 12.13
N VAL A 88 21.36 1.42 11.15
CA VAL A 88 20.47 2.56 10.87
C VAL A 88 19.06 2.08 10.51
N LYS A 89 18.95 1.01 9.71
CA LYS A 89 17.67 0.37 9.38
C LYS A 89 16.97 -0.17 10.62
N ASN A 90 17.71 -0.76 11.56
CA ASN A 90 17.13 -1.24 12.80
C ASN A 90 16.60 -0.09 13.66
N THR A 91 17.39 0.98 13.83
CA THR A 91 16.97 2.20 14.52
C THR A 91 15.69 2.77 13.90
N TYR A 92 15.62 2.85 12.57
CA TYR A 92 14.42 3.30 11.86
C TYR A 92 13.19 2.45 12.17
N ARG A 93 13.34 1.11 12.18
CA ARG A 93 12.24 0.20 12.51
C ARG A 93 11.76 0.38 13.95
N THR A 94 12.69 0.52 14.89
CA THR A 94 12.38 0.77 16.31
C THR A 94 11.61 2.08 16.47
N LEU A 95 12.10 3.18 15.89
CA LEU A 95 11.43 4.47 15.96
C LEU A 95 10.02 4.47 15.37
N ILE A 96 9.81 3.77 14.25
CA ILE A 96 8.45 3.60 13.71
C ILE A 96 7.57 2.85 14.71
N ARG A 97 8.04 1.74 15.25
CA ARG A 97 7.27 0.94 16.21
C ARG A 97 6.88 1.76 17.42
N ASP A 98 7.82 2.51 17.96
CA ASP A 98 7.63 3.32 19.17
C ASP A 98 6.67 4.48 18.89
N SER A 99 6.84 5.20 17.78
CA SER A 99 5.92 6.26 17.36
C SER A 99 4.49 5.75 17.14
N LYS A 100 4.34 4.54 16.58
CA LYS A 100 3.02 3.92 16.43
C LYS A 100 2.39 3.55 17.79
N SER A 101 3.19 2.97 18.68
CA SER A 101 2.77 2.62 20.04
C SER A 101 2.31 3.86 20.82
N GLU A 102 3.13 4.92 20.79
CA GLU A 102 2.84 6.18 21.47
C GLU A 102 1.53 6.81 20.96
N ASN A 103 1.29 6.78 19.65
CA ASN A 103 0.05 7.32 19.12
C ASN A 103 -1.18 6.50 19.55
N ILE A 104 -1.06 5.17 19.63
CA ILE A 104 -2.12 4.30 20.16
C ILE A 104 -2.37 4.63 21.64
N LEU A 105 -1.32 4.74 22.45
CA LEU A 105 -1.42 5.10 23.86
C LEU A 105 -2.06 6.47 24.05
N ARG A 106 -1.65 7.46 23.26
CA ARG A 106 -2.27 8.80 23.25
C ARG A 106 -3.76 8.69 22.93
N LYS A 107 -4.14 7.96 21.88
CA LYS A 107 -5.55 7.76 21.49
C LYS A 107 -6.38 7.13 22.62
N ILE A 108 -5.84 6.14 23.33
CA ILE A 108 -6.50 5.51 24.49
C ILE A 108 -6.64 6.53 25.63
N ASN A 109 -5.57 7.24 25.97
CA ASN A 109 -5.54 8.17 27.10
C ASN A 109 -6.45 9.39 26.92
N THR A 110 -6.57 9.89 25.69
CA THR A 110 -7.45 11.03 25.35
C THR A 110 -8.89 10.60 25.05
N SER A 111 -9.20 9.30 25.04
CA SER A 111 -10.56 8.83 24.79
C SER A 111 -11.45 9.00 26.01
N GLU A 112 -12.69 9.39 25.77
CA GLU A 112 -13.72 9.48 26.82
C GLU A 112 -13.98 8.11 27.47
N ASN A 113 -14.01 7.05 26.65
CA ASN A 113 -14.16 5.67 27.11
C ASN A 113 -12.91 4.84 26.77
N ARG A 114 -11.99 4.74 27.73
CA ARG A 114 -10.72 4.01 27.61
C ARG A 114 -10.92 2.54 27.28
N THR A 115 -11.87 1.87 27.95
CA THR A 115 -12.16 0.45 27.74
C THR A 115 -12.59 0.19 26.30
N LYS A 116 -13.50 1.01 25.77
CA LYS A 116 -13.94 0.94 24.37
C LYS A 116 -12.78 1.21 23.40
N ALA A 117 -11.93 2.20 23.69
CA ALA A 117 -10.78 2.53 22.85
C ALA A 117 -9.75 1.38 22.80
N ILE A 118 -9.47 0.73 23.94
CA ILE A 118 -8.61 -0.46 24.01
C ILE A 118 -9.20 -1.60 23.17
N TRP A 119 -10.49 -1.91 23.36
CA TRP A 119 -11.15 -2.95 22.57
C TRP A 119 -11.17 -2.65 21.08
N GLN A 120 -11.32 -1.38 20.71
CA GLN A 120 -11.21 -0.96 19.32
C GLN A 120 -9.80 -1.22 18.76
N VAL A 121 -8.74 -0.87 19.50
CA VAL A 121 -7.36 -1.16 19.09
C VAL A 121 -7.13 -2.67 18.95
N ILE A 122 -7.63 -3.48 19.88
CA ILE A 122 -7.53 -4.95 19.79
C ILE A 122 -8.25 -5.46 18.55
N ASN A 123 -9.47 -4.99 18.31
CA ASN A 123 -10.28 -5.39 17.16
C ASN A 123 -9.64 -4.98 15.83
N ASP A 124 -9.11 -3.75 15.74
CA ASP A 124 -8.41 -3.24 14.56
C ASP A 124 -7.14 -4.04 14.22
N ASN A 125 -6.51 -4.68 15.22
CA ASN A 125 -5.29 -5.49 15.04
C ASN A 125 -5.55 -7.01 14.93
N LYS A 126 -6.80 -7.47 15.09
CA LYS A 126 -7.15 -8.87 14.86
C LYS A 126 -7.19 -9.15 13.35
N SER A 127 -6.24 -9.96 12.88
CA SER A 127 -6.28 -10.55 11.55
C SER A 127 -7.53 -11.45 11.40
N GLY A 128 -8.40 -11.16 10.42
CA GLY A 128 -9.54 -12.03 10.07
C GLY A 128 -10.94 -11.39 10.07
N GLN A 129 -11.10 -10.11 10.42
CA GLN A 129 -12.45 -9.51 10.59
C GLN A 129 -13.31 -9.40 9.32
N ASN A 130 -12.75 -9.63 8.14
CA ASN A 130 -13.50 -9.60 6.87
C ASN A 130 -13.81 -10.98 6.29
N GLN A 131 -13.58 -12.06 7.04
CA GLN A 131 -14.20 -13.33 6.67
C GLN A 131 -15.65 -13.29 7.17
N THR A 132 -16.52 -12.66 6.40
CA THR A 132 -17.91 -13.12 6.38
C THR A 132 -17.85 -14.56 5.91
N HIS A 133 -17.75 -15.51 6.85
CA HIS A 133 -18.03 -16.89 6.56
C HIS A 133 -19.48 -16.90 6.10
N LYS A 134 -19.70 -16.84 4.78
CA LYS A 134 -20.98 -17.23 4.22
C LYS A 134 -21.14 -18.67 4.67
N LEU A 135 -22.17 -18.94 5.46
CA LEU A 135 -22.61 -20.32 5.69
C LEU A 135 -22.81 -20.93 4.31
N THR A 136 -21.92 -21.84 3.93
CA THR A 136 -22.12 -22.66 2.74
C THR A 136 -23.21 -23.67 3.07
N GLY A 137 -24.25 -23.74 2.24
CA GLY A 137 -25.38 -24.64 2.42
C GLY A 137 -24.99 -26.10 2.66
N ILE A 138 -25.92 -26.86 3.26
CA ILE A 138 -25.74 -28.30 3.52
C ILE A 138 -26.17 -29.06 2.26
N VAL A 139 -25.34 -30.01 1.82
CA VAL A 139 -25.70 -30.96 0.75
C VAL A 139 -26.33 -32.19 1.40
N LYS A 140 -27.56 -32.52 1.00
CA LYS A 140 -28.23 -33.76 1.39
C LYS A 140 -27.71 -34.95 0.57
N ASP A 141 -28.02 -36.16 1.00
CA ASP A 141 -27.64 -37.41 0.31
C ASP A 141 -28.21 -37.54 -1.11
N ASP A 142 -29.30 -36.81 -1.41
CA ASP A 142 -29.93 -36.70 -2.74
C ASP A 142 -29.22 -35.69 -3.66
N GLY A 143 -28.17 -35.01 -3.18
CA GLY A 143 -27.44 -33.98 -3.91
C GLY A 143 -28.09 -32.59 -3.88
N GLU A 144 -29.22 -32.41 -3.18
CA GLU A 144 -29.83 -31.09 -3.04
C GLU A 144 -29.04 -30.21 -2.07
N VAL A 145 -28.77 -28.97 -2.50
CA VAL A 145 -28.10 -27.95 -1.69
C VAL A 145 -29.13 -27.10 -0.96
N VAL A 146 -29.14 -27.19 0.37
CA VAL A 146 -30.00 -26.40 1.25
C VAL A 146 -29.21 -25.22 1.80
N ASP A 147 -29.53 -24.01 1.30
CA ASP A 147 -28.86 -22.76 1.68
C ASP A 147 -29.67 -21.90 2.68
N LYS A 148 -30.90 -22.32 3.02
CA LYS A 148 -31.75 -21.60 3.97
C LYS A 148 -31.43 -22.05 5.42
N PRO A 149 -31.06 -21.13 6.34
CA PRO A 149 -30.61 -21.49 7.70
C PRO A 149 -31.60 -22.34 8.50
N ILE A 150 -32.90 -22.06 8.37
CA ILE A 150 -33.96 -22.81 9.08
C ILE A 150 -34.02 -24.27 8.60
N LEU A 151 -33.89 -24.49 7.29
CA LEU A 151 -33.93 -25.82 6.70
C LEU A 151 -32.63 -26.59 7.01
N MET A 152 -31.49 -25.90 7.05
CA MET A 152 -30.22 -26.49 7.47
C MET A 152 -30.31 -27.00 8.92
N ALA A 153 -30.81 -26.18 9.86
CA ALA A 153 -30.97 -26.57 11.26
C ALA A 153 -31.91 -27.77 11.42
N LYS A 154 -33.03 -27.79 10.67
CA LYS A 154 -33.95 -28.93 10.69
C LYS A 154 -33.29 -30.21 10.18
N THR A 155 -32.56 -30.12 9.07
CA THR A 155 -31.85 -31.29 8.49
C THR A 155 -30.81 -31.84 9.46
N LEU A 156 -30.05 -30.97 10.15
CA LEU A 156 -29.09 -31.40 11.18
C LEU A 156 -29.79 -32.06 12.37
N ASN A 157 -30.88 -31.47 12.86
CA ASN A 157 -31.65 -32.05 13.97
C ASN A 157 -32.22 -33.43 13.61
N ASP A 158 -32.76 -33.57 12.40
CA ASP A 158 -33.31 -34.85 11.92
C ASP A 158 -32.21 -35.93 11.78
N PHE A 159 -30.96 -35.53 11.50
CA PHE A 159 -29.81 -36.44 11.36
C PHE A 159 -29.19 -36.85 12.70
N PHE A 160 -29.04 -35.91 13.65
CA PHE A 160 -28.30 -36.14 14.90
C PHE A 160 -29.15 -36.45 16.13
N VAL A 161 -30.46 -36.16 16.10
CA VAL A 161 -31.36 -36.32 17.27
C VAL A 161 -32.28 -37.56 17.14
N LYS A 162 -32.26 -38.24 15.99
CA LYS A 162 -32.80 -39.59 15.87
C LYS A 162 -31.80 -40.62 16.36
#